data_AF-A0A662V416-F1
#
_entry.id   AF-A0A662V416-F1
#
_cell.length_a   1.000
_cell.length_b   1.000
_cell.length_c   1.000
_cell.angle_alpha   90.00
_cell.angle_beta   90.00
_cell.angle_gamma   90.00
#
_symmetry.space_group_name_H-M   'P 1'
#
loop_
_entity.id
_entity.type
_entity.pdbx_description
1 polymer ?
#
loop_
_entity_poly.entity_id
_entity_poly.type
_entity_poly.pdbx_seq_one_letter_code
_entity_poly.pdbx_strand_id
1 'polypeptide(L)'
;MDLDLKNLLLNPRIDLIPKYWYNIVPDLPEPIPPYLKPNGSVIKPHELERVFAKELVKQEFSNERFIAIPEEIRDLYIELGRPTPLLRARRFEKVLKTPAKIYYKYEGVLPTGSHKINTAIAQAYFNKIEGIERIVTETGAGQWGSALSL
;
A
#
# COMPACT_ATOMS: atom_id res chain seq x y z
N MET A 1 17.15 21.45 26.40
CA MET A 1 15.90 21.65 25.66
C MET A 1 15.44 20.28 25.25
N ASP A 2 14.78 19.58 26.17
CA ASP A 2 14.28 18.23 25.96
C ASP A 2 13.17 18.27 24.93
N LEU A 3 13.48 17.89 23.69
CA LEU A 3 12.44 17.52 22.75
C LEU A 3 11.90 16.17 23.24
N ASP A 4 10.74 16.21 23.87
CA ASP A 4 9.92 15.05 24.17
C ASP A 4 9.50 14.37 22.84
N LEU A 5 10.32 13.41 22.41
CA LEU A 5 10.14 12.61 21.19
C LEU A 5 8.80 11.87 21.17
N LYS A 6 8.12 11.69 22.32
CA LYS A 6 6.78 11.09 22.36
C LYS A 6 5.71 11.99 21.75
N ASN A 7 5.92 13.31 21.74
CA ASN A 7 4.96 14.27 21.18
C ASN A 7 5.19 14.56 19.68
N LEU A 8 6.32 14.17 19.09
CA LEU A 8 6.59 14.36 17.65
C LEU A 8 6.06 13.22 16.77
N LEU A 9 5.86 12.03 17.36
CA LEU A 9 5.47 10.80 16.66
C LEU A 9 3.97 10.48 16.74
N LEU A 10 3.22 11.16 17.60
CA LEU A 10 1.77 11.01 17.65
C LEU A 10 1.16 11.83 16.51
N ASN A 11 0.99 11.19 15.36
CA ASN A 11 0.09 11.70 14.34
C ASN A 11 -1.28 11.91 15.01
N PRO A 12 -1.79 13.15 15.12
CA PRO A 12 -3.01 13.42 15.87
C PRO A 12 -4.24 12.78 15.22
N ARG A 13 -4.08 12.14 14.05
CA ARG A 13 -5.13 11.58 13.23
C ARG A 13 -5.03 10.06 13.01
N ILE A 14 -4.48 9.30 13.97
CA ILE A 14 -4.47 7.83 13.91
C ILE A 14 -5.89 7.26 13.73
N ASP A 15 -6.92 7.97 14.19
CA ASP A 15 -8.34 7.66 13.96
C ASP A 15 -8.70 7.50 12.48
N LEU A 16 -7.94 8.14 11.57
CA LEU A 16 -8.16 8.07 10.13
C LEU A 16 -7.54 6.86 9.45
N ILE A 17 -6.77 6.02 10.15
CA ILE A 17 -6.18 4.82 9.53
C ILE A 17 -7.29 3.79 9.29
N PRO A 18 -7.55 3.42 8.03
CA PRO A 18 -8.62 2.49 7.71
C PRO A 18 -8.43 1.12 8.39
N LYS A 19 -9.54 0.42 8.60
CA LYS A 19 -9.55 -0.98 9.05
C LYS A 19 -9.58 -1.97 7.88
N TYR A 20 -9.84 -1.48 6.66
CA TYR A 20 -10.01 -2.28 5.46
C TYR A 20 -9.25 -1.64 4.29
N TRP A 21 -8.64 -2.47 3.46
CA TRP A 21 -8.33 -2.11 2.08
C TRP A 21 -9.61 -2.20 1.25
N TYR A 22 -9.75 -1.31 0.27
CA TYR A 22 -10.86 -1.31 -0.67
C TYR A 22 -10.45 -2.01 -1.96
N ASN A 23 -11.24 -3.00 -2.36
CA ASN A 23 -11.10 -3.71 -3.62
C ASN A 23 -12.13 -3.16 -4.62
N ILE A 24 -11.65 -2.62 -5.74
CA ILE A 24 -12.51 -2.02 -6.76
C ILE A 24 -13.16 -3.05 -7.67
N VAL A 25 -12.63 -4.27 -7.74
CA VAL A 25 -13.09 -5.35 -8.65
C VAL A 25 -14.62 -5.55 -8.64
N PRO A 26 -15.29 -5.69 -7.48
CA PRO A 26 -16.75 -5.89 -7.45
C PRO A 26 -17.57 -4.67 -7.89
N ASP A 27 -16.95 -3.50 -8.04
CA ASP A 27 -17.60 -2.24 -8.43
C ASP A 27 -17.24 -1.80 -9.85
N LEU A 28 -16.48 -2.62 -10.61
CA LEU A 28 -16.18 -2.33 -12.01
C LEU A 28 -17.44 -2.49 -12.88
N PRO A 29 -17.59 -1.67 -13.93
CA PRO A 29 -18.74 -1.75 -14.84
C PRO A 29 -18.74 -3.03 -15.69
N GLU A 30 -17.57 -3.62 -15.88
CA GLU A 30 -17.34 -4.85 -16.63
C GLU A 30 -16.36 -5.76 -15.86
N PRO A 31 -16.46 -7.09 -16.00
CA PRO A 31 -15.56 -8.01 -15.32
C PRO A 31 -14.12 -7.87 -15.83
N ILE A 32 -13.14 -8.07 -14.93
CA ILE A 32 -11.72 -8.11 -15.32
C ILE A 32 -11.48 -9.37 -16.18
N PRO A 33 -10.80 -9.24 -17.33
CA PRO A 33 -10.38 -10.39 -18.12
C PRO A 33 -9.52 -11.35 -17.30
N PRO A 34 -9.67 -12.68 -17.48
CA PRO A 34 -8.89 -13.64 -16.73
C PRO A 34 -7.40 -13.57 -17.11
N TYR A 35 -6.54 -13.96 -16.18
CA TYR A 35 -5.13 -14.20 -16.45
C TYR A 35 -4.97 -15.36 -17.43
N LEU A 36 -4.21 -15.16 -18.51
CA LEU A 36 -4.00 -16.15 -19.56
C LEU A 36 -2.55 -16.64 -19.59
N LYS A 37 -2.39 -17.91 -19.92
CA LYS A 37 -1.10 -18.52 -20.27
C LYS A 37 -0.74 -18.18 -21.73
N PRO A 38 0.53 -18.37 -22.15
CA PRO A 38 0.94 -18.14 -23.54
C PRO A 38 0.13 -18.93 -24.58
N ASN A 39 -0.45 -20.07 -24.19
CA ASN A 39 -1.31 -20.89 -25.05
C ASN A 39 -2.79 -20.48 -25.04
N GLY A 40 -3.15 -19.37 -24.38
CA GLY A 40 -4.52 -18.85 -24.29
C GLY A 40 -5.41 -19.49 -23.23
N SER A 41 -4.94 -20.51 -22.50
CA SER A 41 -5.72 -21.08 -21.37
C SER A 41 -5.66 -20.21 -20.12
N VAL A 42 -6.70 -20.25 -19.29
CA VAL A 42 -6.78 -19.47 -18.05
C VAL A 42 -5.81 -20.00 -16.98
N ILE A 43 -5.11 -19.09 -16.29
CA ILE A 43 -4.27 -19.39 -15.12
C ILE A 43 -5.18 -19.65 -13.91
N LYS A 44 -4.93 -20.77 -13.22
CA LYS A 44 -5.60 -21.09 -11.95
C LYS A 44 -4.79 -20.49 -10.78
N PRO A 45 -5.44 -20.05 -9.69
CA PRO A 45 -4.75 -19.40 -8.56
C PRO A 45 -3.55 -20.18 -8.02
N HIS A 46 -3.70 -21.49 -7.80
CA HIS A 46 -2.61 -22.34 -7.27
C HIS A 46 -1.34 -22.37 -8.15
N GLU A 47 -1.45 -22.02 -9.43
CA GLU A 47 -0.29 -21.95 -10.33
C GLU A 47 0.60 -20.74 -10.02
N LEU A 48 0.05 -19.70 -9.38
CA LEU A 48 0.77 -18.49 -8.96
C LEU A 48 1.41 -18.63 -7.57
N GLU A 49 0.95 -19.58 -6.75
CA GLU A 49 1.47 -19.86 -5.41
C GLU A 49 2.93 -20.35 -5.41
N ARG A 50 3.48 -20.74 -6.57
CA ARG A 50 4.91 -21.02 -6.72
C ARG A 50 5.77 -19.77 -6.55
N VAL A 51 5.22 -18.59 -6.84
CA VAL A 51 5.94 -17.31 -6.87
C VAL A 51 5.49 -16.39 -5.74
N PHE A 52 4.20 -16.41 -5.41
CA PHE A 52 3.59 -15.52 -4.43
C PHE A 52 3.07 -16.28 -3.22
N ALA A 53 3.07 -15.63 -2.05
CA ALA A 53 2.40 -16.14 -0.85
C ALA A 53 0.91 -16.42 -1.14
N LYS A 54 0.36 -17.49 -0.56
CA LYS A 54 -1.02 -17.94 -0.77
C LYS A 54 -2.04 -16.86 -0.44
N GLU A 55 -1.84 -16.10 0.63
CA GLU A 55 -2.76 -15.03 1.00
C GLU A 55 -2.75 -13.87 -0.02
N LEU A 56 -1.58 -13.58 -0.63
CA LEU A 56 -1.50 -12.60 -1.73
C LEU A 56 -2.24 -13.08 -2.97
N VAL A 57 -2.05 -14.36 -3.34
CA VAL A 57 -2.81 -14.98 -4.44
C VAL A 57 -4.30 -14.94 -4.15
N LYS A 58 -4.74 -15.30 -2.93
CA LYS A 58 -6.15 -15.26 -2.55
C LYS A 58 -6.74 -13.85 -2.69
N GLN A 59 -6.01 -12.81 -2.27
CA GLN A 59 -6.47 -11.42 -2.39
C GLN A 59 -6.59 -10.97 -3.86
N GLU A 60 -5.67 -11.38 -4.72
CA GLU A 60 -5.69 -11.08 -6.16
C GLU A 60 -6.96 -11.60 -6.85
N PHE A 61 -7.47 -12.77 -6.44
CA PHE A 61 -8.69 -13.37 -7.00
C PHE A 61 -9.95 -13.07 -6.16
N SER A 62 -9.88 -12.15 -5.20
CA SER A 62 -11.00 -11.82 -4.32
C SER A 62 -12.05 -10.94 -5.01
N ASN A 63 -13.32 -11.26 -4.77
CA ASN A 63 -14.46 -10.40 -5.10
C ASN A 63 -15.04 -9.68 -3.86
N GLU A 64 -14.37 -9.78 -2.72
CA GLU A 64 -14.77 -9.03 -1.53
C GLU A 64 -14.43 -7.54 -1.71
N ARG A 65 -15.41 -6.66 -1.46
CA ARG A 65 -15.27 -5.20 -1.59
C ARG A 65 -14.31 -4.60 -0.56
N PHE A 66 -14.26 -5.18 0.63
CA PHE A 66 -13.43 -4.72 1.73
C PHE A 66 -12.65 -5.88 2.30
N ILE A 67 -11.32 -5.80 2.25
CA ILE A 67 -10.41 -6.79 2.80
C ILE A 67 -9.87 -6.21 4.11
N ALA A 68 -10.08 -6.91 5.23
CA ALA A 68 -9.62 -6.44 6.53
C ALA A 68 -8.09 -6.32 6.53
N ILE A 69 -7.58 -5.21 7.08
CA ILE A 69 -6.14 -5.02 7.29
C ILE A 69 -5.79 -5.70 8.62
N PRO A 70 -4.88 -6.70 8.64
CA PRO A 70 -4.36 -7.27 9.88
C PRO A 70 -3.90 -6.18 10.86
N GLU A 71 -4.17 -6.37 12.16
CA GLU A 71 -3.83 -5.34 13.16
C GLU A 71 -2.34 -5.05 13.17
N GLU A 72 -1.51 -6.08 13.01
CA GLU A 72 -0.06 -5.98 12.91
C GLU A 72 0.39 -5.10 11.73
N ILE A 73 -0.30 -5.16 10.59
CA ILE A 73 -0.02 -4.28 9.46
C ILE A 73 -0.49 -2.85 9.77
N ARG A 74 -1.62 -2.68 10.45
CA ARG A 74 -2.12 -1.35 10.86
C ARG A 74 -1.17 -0.68 11.85
N ASP A 75 -0.59 -1.45 12.77
CA ASP A 75 0.39 -0.96 13.73
C ASP A 75 1.68 -0.53 13.01
N LEU A 76 2.19 -1.34 12.08
CA LEU A 76 3.33 -0.96 11.23
C LEU A 76 3.05 0.30 10.41
N TYR A 77 1.83 0.46 9.88
CA TYR A 77 1.42 1.70 9.22
C TYR A 77 1.52 2.92 10.14
N ILE A 78 1.10 2.80 11.41
CA ILE A 78 1.21 3.88 12.41
C ILE A 78 2.68 4.22 12.67
N GLU A 79 3.50 3.20 12.94
CA GLU A 79 4.93 3.35 13.23
C GLU A 79 5.69 4.04 12.08
N LEU A 80 5.29 3.75 10.84
CA LEU A 80 5.90 4.32 9.64
C LEU A 80 5.31 5.69 9.24
N GLY A 81 4.43 6.26 10.07
CA GLY A 81 3.96 7.64 9.92
C GLY A 81 2.64 7.82 9.16
N ARG A 82 1.84 6.76 8.99
CA ARG A 82 0.46 6.90 8.51
C ARG A 82 -0.46 7.46 9.62
N PRO A 83 -1.56 8.15 9.26
CA PRO A 83 -1.91 8.58 7.91
C PRO A 83 -1.03 9.74 7.41
N THR A 84 -0.68 9.70 6.13
CA THR A 84 0.08 10.79 5.49
C THR A 84 -0.76 12.07 5.38
N PRO A 85 -0.15 13.27 5.32
CA PRO A 85 -0.92 14.52 5.32
C PRO A 85 -1.62 14.77 3.97
N LEU A 86 -2.81 15.39 4.04
CA LEU A 86 -3.50 15.99 2.90
C LEU A 86 -3.23 17.50 2.91
N LEU A 87 -2.42 17.98 1.97
CA LEU A 87 -1.92 19.35 1.95
C LEU A 87 -2.62 20.16 0.86
N ARG A 88 -2.89 21.44 1.14
CA ARG A 88 -3.45 22.39 0.15
C ARG A 88 -2.35 23.24 -0.46
N ALA A 89 -2.21 23.22 -1.78
CA ALA A 89 -1.16 23.91 -2.53
C ALA A 89 -1.48 25.39 -2.78
N ARG A 90 -1.75 26.18 -1.73
CA ARG A 90 -2.19 27.60 -1.83
C ARG A 90 -1.28 28.49 -2.66
N ARG A 91 0.05 28.29 -2.55
CA ARG A 91 1.04 29.04 -3.34
C ARG A 91 0.92 28.69 -4.83
N PHE A 92 0.69 27.41 -5.14
CA PHE A 92 0.50 26.95 -6.51
C PHE A 92 -0.82 27.46 -7.09
N GLU A 93 -1.91 27.42 -6.32
CA GLU A 93 -3.20 28.04 -6.68
C GLU A 93 -3.01 29.52 -7.07
N LYS A 94 -2.23 30.29 -6.28
CA LYS A 94 -1.92 31.70 -6.55
C LYS A 94 -1.11 31.90 -7.84
N VAL A 95 -0.08 31.07 -8.08
CA VAL A 95 0.74 31.13 -9.30
C VAL A 95 -0.10 30.85 -10.54
N LEU A 96 -1.01 29.87 -10.47
CA LEU A 96 -1.91 29.51 -11.56
C LEU A 96 -3.07 30.49 -11.76
N LYS A 97 -3.32 31.41 -10.82
CA LYS A 97 -4.49 32.29 -10.78
C LYS A 97 -5.81 31.52 -10.95
N THR A 98 -5.89 30.31 -10.39
CA THR A 98 -7.06 29.43 -10.52
C THR A 98 -8.02 29.60 -9.34
N PRO A 99 -9.35 29.56 -9.57
CA PRO A 99 -10.31 29.46 -8.48
C PRO A 99 -10.36 28.04 -7.87
N ALA A 100 -9.76 27.04 -8.54
CA ALA A 100 -9.73 25.67 -8.07
C ALA A 100 -8.91 25.54 -6.76
N LYS A 101 -9.36 24.67 -5.87
CA LYS A 101 -8.60 24.28 -4.68
C LYS A 101 -7.78 23.04 -5.03
N ILE A 102 -6.47 23.10 -4.87
CA ILE A 102 -5.56 22.01 -5.23
C ILE A 102 -5.06 21.36 -3.95
N TYR A 103 -5.38 20.08 -3.79
CA TYR A 103 -4.91 19.25 -2.69
C TYR A 103 -4.03 18.12 -3.20
N TYR A 104 -3.06 17.72 -2.40
CA TYR A 104 -2.23 16.55 -2.68
C TYR A 104 -2.07 15.71 -1.41
N LYS A 105 -2.21 14.41 -1.57
CA LYS A 105 -1.96 13.42 -0.52
C LYS A 105 -0.47 13.09 -0.54
N TYR A 106 0.27 13.55 0.47
CA TYR A 106 1.73 13.54 0.43
C TYR A 106 2.32 12.23 0.99
N GLU A 107 2.38 11.20 0.15
CA GLU A 107 2.98 9.90 0.49
C GLU A 107 4.51 9.93 0.58
N GLY A 108 5.14 11.02 0.14
CA GLY A 108 6.60 11.21 0.23
C GLY A 108 7.12 11.42 1.65
N VAL A 109 6.23 11.59 2.64
CA VAL A 109 6.61 11.71 4.06
C VAL A 109 7.02 10.37 4.69
N LEU A 110 6.64 9.25 4.06
CA LEU A 110 6.95 7.92 4.58
C LEU A 110 8.47 7.66 4.50
N PRO A 111 9.05 6.80 5.36
CA PRO A 111 10.51 6.62 5.45
C PRO A 111 11.20 6.26 4.13
N THR A 112 10.51 5.59 3.22
CA THR A 112 11.01 5.19 1.90
C THR A 112 10.79 6.26 0.82
N GLY A 113 10.24 7.42 1.21
CA GLY A 113 9.94 8.55 0.34
C GLY A 113 8.83 8.31 -0.68
N SER A 114 8.04 7.23 -0.54
CA SER A 114 6.95 6.93 -1.49
C SER A 114 5.85 6.04 -0.90
N HIS A 115 4.74 5.92 -1.63
CA HIS A 115 3.61 5.06 -1.28
C HIS A 115 3.92 3.55 -1.40
N LYS A 116 5.08 3.17 -1.94
CA LYS A 116 5.42 1.76 -2.23
C LYS A 116 5.49 0.90 -0.96
N ILE A 117 5.87 1.50 0.17
CA ILE A 117 5.91 0.82 1.46
C ILE A 117 4.54 0.29 1.88
N ASN A 118 3.43 0.90 1.41
CA ASN A 118 2.08 0.47 1.76
C ASN A 118 1.79 -0.99 1.34
N THR A 119 2.27 -1.41 0.16
CA THR A 119 2.14 -2.80 -0.29
C THR A 119 3.33 -3.67 0.13
N ALA A 120 4.54 -3.10 0.21
CA ALA A 120 5.73 -3.85 0.63
C ALA A 120 5.55 -4.49 2.02
N ILE A 121 4.99 -3.76 2.99
CA ILE A 121 4.69 -4.29 4.33
C ILE A 121 3.73 -5.48 4.24
N ALA A 122 2.65 -5.35 3.48
CA ALA A 122 1.66 -6.42 3.37
C ALA A 122 2.26 -7.68 2.73
N GLN A 123 3.03 -7.51 1.65
CA GLN A 123 3.70 -8.63 1.00
C GLN A 123 4.74 -9.29 1.92
N ALA A 124 5.56 -8.49 2.62
CA ALA A 124 6.52 -9.00 3.60
C ALA A 124 5.84 -9.73 4.75
N TYR A 125 4.74 -9.18 5.27
CA TYR A 125 3.94 -9.76 6.34
C TYR A 125 3.37 -11.13 5.95
N PHE A 126 2.69 -11.25 4.81
CA PHE A 126 2.09 -12.52 4.40
C PHE A 126 3.13 -13.59 4.06
N ASN A 127 4.26 -13.21 3.45
CA ASN A 127 5.38 -14.12 3.27
C ASN A 127 5.93 -14.62 4.63
N LYS A 128 6.10 -13.73 5.60
CA LYS A 128 6.57 -14.09 6.95
C LYS A 128 5.61 -15.05 7.66
N ILE A 129 4.30 -14.80 7.59
CA ILE A 129 3.27 -15.68 8.19
C ILE A 129 3.28 -17.07 7.55
N GLU A 130 3.62 -17.17 6.26
CA GLU A 130 3.76 -18.44 5.54
C GLU A 130 5.12 -19.12 5.73
N GLY A 131 5.99 -18.58 6.60
CA GLY A 131 7.30 -19.15 6.91
C GLY A 131 8.38 -18.86 5.85
N ILE A 132 8.14 -17.91 4.95
CA ILE A 132 9.14 -17.47 3.98
C ILE A 132 10.14 -16.53 4.67
N GLU A 133 11.40 -16.96 4.74
CA GLU A 133 12.46 -16.22 5.42
C GLU A 133 13.21 -15.24 4.50
N ARG A 134 13.01 -15.36 3.18
CA ARG A 134 13.68 -14.51 2.18
C ARG A 134 12.76 -14.20 1.01
N ILE A 135 12.65 -12.92 0.70
CA ILE A 135 11.91 -12.41 -0.46
C ILE A 135 12.92 -11.85 -1.45
N VAL A 136 12.65 -12.04 -2.74
CA VAL A 136 13.46 -11.47 -3.83
C VAL A 136 12.55 -10.62 -4.70
N THR A 137 13.05 -9.47 -5.12
CA THR A 137 12.36 -8.60 -6.06
C THR A 137 13.37 -7.85 -6.93
N GLU A 138 12.92 -7.36 -8.07
CA GLU A 138 13.65 -6.45 -8.94
C GLU A 138 13.56 -5.00 -8.43
N THR A 139 14.45 -4.12 -8.90
CA THR A 139 14.27 -2.68 -8.71
C THR A 139 15.01 -1.93 -9.80
N GLY A 140 14.45 -0.81 -10.26
CA GLY A 140 15.11 0.10 -11.19
C GLY A 140 15.78 1.24 -10.43
N ALA A 141 15.11 2.39 -10.35
CA ALA A 141 15.60 3.58 -9.65
C ALA A 141 15.80 3.40 -8.11
N GLY A 142 15.39 2.26 -7.54
CA GLY A 142 15.63 1.94 -6.13
C GLY A 142 14.40 2.03 -5.24
N GLN A 143 13.40 2.86 -5.55
CA GLN A 143 12.27 3.13 -4.63
C GLN A 143 11.50 1.87 -4.18
N TRP A 144 11.32 0.89 -5.07
CA TRP A 144 10.64 -0.37 -4.72
C TRP A 144 11.53 -1.27 -3.87
N GLY A 145 12.78 -1.47 -4.29
CA GLY A 145 13.77 -2.20 -3.50
C GLY A 145 13.94 -1.62 -2.09
N SER A 146 14.04 -0.29 -1.96
CA SER A 146 14.10 0.40 -0.67
C SER A 146 12.86 0.19 0.19
N ALA A 147 11.68 0.06 -0.42
CA ALA A 147 10.45 -0.21 0.32
C ALA A 147 10.37 -1.65 0.84
N LEU A 148 10.87 -2.61 0.08
CA LEU A 148 10.87 -4.01 0.51
C LEU A 148 12.03 -4.34 1.46
N SER A 149 13.10 -3.54 1.47
CA SER A 149 14.28 -3.76 2.32
C SER A 149 14.19 -3.14 3.72
N LEU A 150 13.26 -2.20 3.93
CA LEU A 150 13.08 -1.50 5.21
C LEU A 150 12.55 -2.44 6.29
#